data_AF-A0A1Y2MG53-F1
#
_entry.id   AF-A0A1Y2MG53-F1
#
_cell.length_a   1.000
_cell.length_b   1.000
_cell.length_c   1.000
_cell.angle_alpha   90.00
_cell.angle_beta   90.00
_cell.angle_gamma   90.00
#
_symmetry.space_group_name_H-M   'P 1'
#
loop_
_entity.id
_entity.type
_entity.pdbx_description
1 polymer ?
#
loop_
_entity_poly.entity_id
_entity_poly.type
_entity_poly.pdbx_seq_one_letter_code
_entity_poly.pdbx_strand_id
1 'polypeptide(L)'
;MMGWSKEERKKRRPEVITAEIDALYGTDTNDLKMWRRLCSDVNVDPVPQSIPDCKKALKRKFVNLVNLIDHRRNRNVQLIVFPDYHSFRKWTLKKSSRIFPKKAAKAGGFIKALLRDLQLH
;
A
#
# COMPACT_ATOMS: atom_id res chain seq x y z
N MET A 1 -13.13 -4.59 -28.33
CA MET A 1 -12.26 -4.80 -27.15
C MET A 1 -13.12 -4.60 -25.91
N MET A 2 -13.68 -5.67 -25.32
CA MET A 2 -14.63 -5.51 -24.20
C MET A 2 -13.89 -5.09 -22.94
N GLY A 3 -14.12 -3.85 -22.50
CA GLY A 3 -13.68 -3.39 -21.19
C GLY A 3 -14.59 -3.96 -20.09
N TRP A 4 -14.02 -4.29 -18.95
CA TRP A 4 -14.77 -4.75 -17.77
C TRP A 4 -15.82 -3.72 -17.33
N SER A 5 -16.99 -4.21 -16.88
CA SER A 5 -18.02 -3.41 -16.21
C SER A 5 -17.50 -2.80 -14.89
N LYS A 6 -18.24 -1.83 -14.35
CA LYS A 6 -17.90 -1.21 -13.05
C LYS A 6 -17.81 -2.24 -11.92
N GLU A 7 -18.72 -3.20 -11.90
CA GLU A 7 -18.76 -4.26 -10.87
C GLU A 7 -17.59 -5.24 -11.01
N GLU A 8 -17.24 -5.64 -12.24
CA GLU A 8 -16.08 -6.49 -12.48
C GLU A 8 -14.77 -5.81 -12.10
N ARG A 9 -14.62 -4.51 -12.42
CA ARG A 9 -13.46 -3.71 -11.99
C ARG A 9 -13.36 -3.67 -10.48
N LYS A 10 -14.48 -3.49 -9.78
CA LYS A 10 -14.52 -3.48 -8.31
C LYS A 10 -14.10 -4.82 -7.73
N LYS A 11 -14.58 -5.94 -8.29
CA LYS A 11 -14.23 -7.30 -7.86
C LYS A 11 -12.76 -7.63 -8.09
N ARG A 12 -12.20 -7.27 -9.25
CA ARG A 12 -10.81 -7.57 -9.65
C ARG A 12 -9.78 -6.61 -9.08
N ARG A 13 -10.20 -5.44 -8.60
CA ARG A 13 -9.28 -4.40 -8.10
C ARG A 13 -8.25 -4.90 -7.09
N PRO A 14 -8.60 -5.74 -6.09
CA PRO A 14 -7.62 -6.24 -5.13
C PRO A 14 -6.53 -7.09 -5.80
N GLU A 15 -6.90 -7.93 -6.78
CA GLU A 15 -5.96 -8.76 -7.55
C GLU A 15 -4.98 -7.88 -8.33
N VAL A 16 -5.50 -6.83 -8.99
CA VAL A 16 -4.68 -5.89 -9.77
C VAL A 16 -3.70 -5.15 -8.85
N ILE A 17 -4.16 -4.65 -7.71
CA ILE A 17 -3.28 -3.95 -6.74
C ILE A 17 -2.21 -4.91 -6.21
N THR A 18 -2.56 -6.17 -5.91
CA THR A 18 -1.59 -7.17 -5.45
C THR A 18 -0.52 -7.42 -6.50
N ALA A 19 -0.93 -7.70 -7.75
CA ALA A 19 -0.01 -7.95 -8.85
C ALA A 19 0.94 -6.76 -9.10
N GLU A 20 0.49 -5.53 -8.88
CA GLU A 20 1.33 -4.35 -9.03
C GLU A 20 2.33 -4.16 -7.90
N ILE A 21 1.95 -4.47 -6.67
CA ILE A 21 2.91 -4.48 -5.56
C ILE A 21 3.99 -5.54 -5.82
N ASP A 22 3.57 -6.73 -6.25
CA ASP A 22 4.50 -7.82 -6.57
C ASP A 22 5.40 -7.44 -7.76
N ALA A 23 4.89 -6.74 -8.78
CA ALA A 23 5.69 -6.26 -9.89
C ALA A 23 6.68 -5.14 -9.49
N LEU A 24 6.33 -4.30 -8.52
CA LEU A 24 7.16 -3.16 -8.09
C LEU A 24 8.26 -3.56 -7.10
N TYR A 25 7.94 -4.45 -6.17
CA TYR A 25 8.80 -4.81 -5.03
C TYR A 25 9.17 -6.28 -4.99
N GLY A 26 8.65 -7.11 -5.91
CA GLY A 26 8.84 -8.55 -5.89
C GLY A 26 7.99 -9.24 -4.82
N THR A 27 8.07 -10.57 -4.80
CA THR A 27 7.41 -11.43 -3.81
C THR A 27 8.38 -11.95 -2.75
N ASP A 28 9.69 -11.84 -2.98
CA ASP A 28 10.72 -12.24 -2.02
C ASP A 28 10.84 -11.23 -0.87
N THR A 29 10.23 -11.57 0.27
CA THR A 29 10.30 -10.73 1.47
C THR A 29 11.63 -10.78 2.22
N ASN A 30 12.61 -11.56 1.75
CA ASN A 30 13.99 -11.56 2.25
C ASN A 30 14.89 -10.58 1.47
N ASP A 31 14.40 -9.94 0.41
CA ASP A 31 15.15 -8.92 -0.31
C ASP A 31 15.14 -7.57 0.43
N LEU A 32 16.23 -7.29 1.15
CA LEU A 32 16.45 -6.01 1.84
C LEU A 32 16.39 -4.81 0.88
N LYS A 33 16.86 -4.94 -0.36
CA LYS A 33 16.86 -3.85 -1.35
C LYS A 33 15.44 -3.40 -1.63
N MET A 34 14.50 -4.34 -1.74
CA MET A 34 13.09 -4.03 -1.98
C MET A 34 12.40 -3.42 -0.74
N TRP A 35 12.75 -3.86 0.47
CA TRP A 35 12.28 -3.21 1.70
C TRP A 35 12.77 -1.77 1.84
N ARG A 36 14.05 -1.52 1.52
CA ARG A 36 14.64 -0.17 1.53
C ARG A 36 14.01 0.73 0.47
N ARG A 37 13.77 0.20 -0.73
CA ARG A 37 13.05 0.90 -1.80
C ARG A 37 11.65 1.30 -1.34
N LEU A 38 10.90 0.37 -0.75
CA LEU A 38 9.56 0.66 -0.23
C LEU A 38 9.59 1.73 0.86
N CYS A 39 10.56 1.69 1.77
CA CYS A 39 10.75 2.73 2.79
C CYS A 39 10.96 4.11 2.16
N SER A 40 11.85 4.21 1.16
CA SER A 40 12.10 5.45 0.43
C SER A 40 10.87 5.95 -0.32
N ASP A 41 10.15 5.06 -1.03
CA ASP A 41 8.93 5.39 -1.76
C ASP A 41 7.80 5.94 -0.86
N VAL A 42 7.85 5.68 0.46
CA VAL A 42 6.88 6.22 1.44
C VAL A 42 7.49 7.24 2.42
N ASN A 43 8.58 7.89 2.01
CA ASN A 43 9.24 8.97 2.76
C ASN A 43 9.68 8.55 4.17
N VAL A 44 10.19 7.34 4.34
CA VAL A 44 10.97 6.96 5.52
C VAL A 44 12.40 7.47 5.34
N ASP A 45 12.82 8.33 6.26
CA ASP A 45 14.15 8.92 6.30
C ASP A 45 14.63 8.98 7.76
N PRO A 46 15.83 8.47 8.10
CA PRO A 46 16.75 7.71 7.25
C PRO A 46 16.18 6.35 6.83
N VAL A 47 16.56 5.88 5.64
CA VAL A 47 16.17 4.55 5.14
C VAL A 47 16.87 3.46 5.97
N PRO A 48 16.13 2.57 6.67
CA PRO A 48 16.72 1.60 7.59
C PRO A 48 17.58 0.55 6.88
N GLN A 49 18.62 0.05 7.56
CA GLN A 49 19.61 -0.87 6.98
C GLN A 49 19.26 -2.36 7.18
N SER A 50 18.13 -2.67 7.81
CA SER A 50 17.68 -4.05 8.06
C SER A 50 16.20 -4.24 7.70
N ILE A 51 15.81 -5.47 7.37
CA ILE A 51 14.42 -5.83 7.07
C ILE A 51 13.51 -5.61 8.30
N PRO A 52 13.88 -6.03 9.52
CA PRO A 52 13.08 -5.75 10.71
C PRO A 52 12.84 -4.25 10.93
N ASP A 53 13.87 -3.42 10.74
CA ASP A 53 13.74 -1.97 10.93
C ASP A 53 12.90 -1.33 9.82
N CYS A 54 13.03 -1.78 8.57
CA CYS A 54 12.15 -1.36 7.49
C CYS A 54 10.68 -1.67 7.83
N LYS A 55 10.38 -2.89 8.26
CA LYS A 55 9.01 -3.28 8.67
C LYS A 55 8.50 -2.43 9.83
N LYS A 56 9.35 -2.12 10.81
CA LYS A 56 9.01 -1.25 11.97
C LYS A 56 8.75 0.19 11.55
N ALA A 57 9.59 0.76 10.68
CA ALA A 57 9.44 2.11 10.17
C ALA A 57 8.18 2.24 9.31
N LEU A 58 7.95 1.27 8.41
CA LEU A 58 6.77 1.22 7.56
C LEU A 58 5.50 1.19 8.40
N LYS A 59 5.42 0.34 9.44
CA LYS A 59 4.26 0.29 10.36
C LYS A 59 3.88 1.65 10.97
N ARG A 60 4.84 2.55 11.17
CA ARG A 60 4.63 3.89 11.74
C ARG A 60 4.21 4.94 10.71
N LYS A 61 4.35 4.64 9.41
CA LYS A 61 3.86 5.51 8.34
C LYS A 61 2.39 5.26 8.11
N PHE A 62 1.62 6.33 7.96
CA PHE A 62 0.23 6.27 7.57
C PHE A 62 0.13 6.63 6.09
N VAL A 63 0.10 5.62 5.23
CA VAL A 63 -0.01 5.77 3.77
C VAL A 63 -1.10 4.81 3.28
N ASN A 64 -1.94 5.27 2.37
CA ASN A 64 -2.97 4.43 1.78
C ASN A 64 -2.40 3.64 0.59
N LEU A 65 -2.53 2.31 0.64
CA LEU A 65 -2.01 1.40 -0.39
C LEU A 65 -2.51 1.74 -1.81
N VAL A 66 -3.80 2.07 -1.93
CA VAL A 66 -4.39 2.43 -3.23
C VAL A 66 -3.80 3.73 -3.76
N ASN A 67 -3.65 4.74 -2.89
CA ASN A 67 -3.00 6.00 -3.27
C ASN A 67 -1.53 5.82 -3.65
N LEU A 68 -0.79 4.94 -2.96
CA LEU A 68 0.59 4.62 -3.32
C LEU A 68 0.67 4.05 -4.74
N ILE A 69 -0.19 3.08 -5.07
CA ILE A 69 -0.26 2.51 -6.42
C ILE A 69 -0.65 3.58 -7.46
N ASP A 70 -1.66 4.39 -7.18
CA ASP A 70 -2.10 5.45 -8.09
C ASP A 70 -0.97 6.48 -8.32
N HIS A 71 -0.23 6.86 -7.28
CA HIS A 71 0.97 7.72 -7.38
C HIS A 71 2.08 7.10 -8.23
N ARG A 72 2.30 5.79 -8.08
CA ARG A 72 3.33 5.06 -8.86
C ARG A 72 2.95 4.93 -10.34
N ARG A 73 1.65 4.75 -10.65
CA ARG A 73 1.13 4.71 -12.03
C ARG A 73 1.14 6.06 -12.71
N ASN A 74 0.80 7.10 -11.96
CA ASN A 74 0.66 8.46 -12.47
C ASN A 74 1.30 9.44 -11.50
N ARG A 75 2.46 9.99 -11.88
CA ARG A 75 3.21 10.97 -11.07
C ARG A 75 2.43 12.26 -10.78
N ASN A 76 1.36 12.55 -11.53
CA ASN A 76 0.46 13.68 -11.24
C ASN A 76 -0.44 13.42 -10.02
N VAL A 77 -0.60 12.16 -9.60
CA VAL A 77 -1.27 11.82 -8.34
C VAL A 77 -0.24 11.93 -7.23
N GLN A 78 -0.44 12.85 -6.27
CA GLN A 78 0.48 12.99 -5.14
C GLN A 78 0.35 11.80 -4.18
N LEU A 79 1.50 11.32 -3.67
CA LEU A 79 1.53 10.40 -2.55
C LEU A 79 1.15 11.14 -1.27
N ILE A 80 0.16 10.62 -0.55
CA ILE A 80 -0.32 11.21 0.69
C ILE A 80 0.27 10.43 1.86
N VAL A 81 1.17 11.09 2.59
CA VAL A 81 1.66 10.63 3.89
C VAL A 81 0.88 11.38 4.96
N PHE A 82 0.06 10.65 5.72
CA PHE A 82 -0.75 11.26 6.77
C PHE A 82 0.08 11.44 8.05
N PRO A 83 -0.15 12.54 8.79
CA PRO A 83 0.57 12.80 10.05
C PRO A 83 0.18 11.82 11.16
N ASP A 84 -1.05 11.32 11.12
CA ASP A 84 -1.63 10.47 12.17
C ASP A 84 -2.64 9.46 11.60
N TYR A 85 -3.00 8.48 12.44
CA TYR A 85 -3.95 7.42 12.10
C TYR A 85 -5.37 7.94 11.84
N HIS A 86 -5.83 8.93 12.61
CA HIS A 86 -7.18 9.48 12.48
C HIS A 86 -7.38 10.17 11.12
N SER A 87 -6.40 10.97 10.69
CA SER A 87 -6.34 11.61 9.38
C SER A 87 -6.34 10.58 8.24
N PHE A 88 -5.52 9.53 8.36
CA PHE A 88 -5.49 8.41 7.42
C PHE A 88 -6.83 7.67 7.33
N ARG A 89 -7.43 7.35 8.49
CA ARG A 89 -8.69 6.62 8.59
C ARG A 89 -9.83 7.44 7.99
N LYS A 90 -9.96 8.70 8.40
CA LYS A 90 -10.97 9.63 7.89
C LYS A 90 -10.87 9.76 6.37
N TRP A 91 -9.67 9.92 5.82
CA TRP A 91 -9.48 10.01 4.38
C TRP A 91 -9.80 8.71 3.64
N THR A 92 -9.38 7.57 4.19
CA THR A 92 -9.60 6.25 3.60
C THR A 92 -11.09 5.90 3.55
N LEU A 93 -11.84 6.19 4.61
CA LEU A 93 -13.28 5.88 4.70
C LEU A 93 -14.17 6.78 3.82
N LYS A 94 -13.68 7.93 3.36
CA LYS A 94 -14.45 8.83 2.46
C LYS A 94 -14.87 8.18 1.14
N LYS A 95 -14.17 7.17 0.65
CA LYS A 95 -14.52 6.46 -0.60
C LYS A 95 -14.22 4.98 -0.46
N SER A 96 -15.21 4.13 -0.74
CA SER A 96 -15.05 2.66 -0.73
C SER A 96 -13.92 2.18 -1.66
N SER A 97 -13.65 2.91 -2.73
CA SER A 97 -12.55 2.69 -3.66
C SER A 97 -11.14 2.78 -3.05
N ARG A 98 -10.99 3.39 -1.87
CA ARG A 98 -9.70 3.57 -1.15
C ARG A 98 -9.45 2.46 -0.14
N ILE A 99 -10.44 1.59 0.08
CA ILE A 99 -10.37 0.51 1.06
C ILE A 99 -9.84 -0.75 0.34
N PHE A 100 -8.74 -1.28 0.85
CA PHE A 100 -8.23 -2.57 0.39
C PHE A 100 -8.83 -3.70 1.23
N PRO A 101 -9.46 -4.74 0.63
CA PRO A 101 -10.12 -5.80 1.38
C PRO A 101 -9.16 -6.64 2.24
N LYS A 102 -9.51 -6.85 3.51
CA LYS A 102 -8.74 -7.69 4.45
C LYS A 102 -8.55 -9.14 3.98
N LYS A 103 -9.46 -9.67 3.14
CA LYS A 103 -9.30 -11.02 2.56
C LYS A 103 -8.15 -11.06 1.54
N ALA A 104 -8.04 -10.07 0.68
CA ALA A 104 -6.94 -9.96 -0.29
C ALA A 104 -5.59 -9.66 0.39
N ALA A 105 -5.62 -8.96 1.52
CA ALA A 105 -4.45 -8.68 2.36
C ALA A 105 -3.73 -9.91 2.92
N LYS A 106 -4.43 -11.05 3.03
CA LYS A 106 -3.85 -12.29 3.57
C LYS A 106 -2.83 -12.92 2.63
N ALA A 107 -2.74 -12.48 1.37
CA ALA A 107 -1.78 -12.97 0.40
C ALA A 107 -0.31 -12.73 0.80
N GLY A 108 -0.04 -11.87 1.80
CA GLY A 108 1.29 -11.72 2.40
C GLY A 108 2.15 -10.65 1.72
N GLY A 109 3.47 -10.87 1.69
CA GLY A 109 4.40 -9.98 0.99
C GLY A 109 4.58 -8.59 1.61
N PHE A 110 4.99 -7.64 0.76
CA PHE A 110 5.17 -6.23 1.09
C PHE A 110 3.84 -5.53 1.43
N ILE A 111 2.72 -6.00 0.88
CA ILE A 111 1.37 -5.47 1.13
C ILE A 111 1.08 -5.41 2.63
N LYS A 112 1.40 -6.48 3.35
CA LYS A 112 1.12 -6.57 4.79
C LYS A 112 1.79 -5.46 5.62
N ALA A 113 2.93 -4.94 5.18
CA ALA A 113 3.62 -3.85 5.88
C ALA A 113 2.94 -2.48 5.68
N LEU A 114 2.21 -2.32 4.59
CA LEU A 114 1.52 -1.07 4.23
C LEU A 114 0.09 -1.00 4.76
N LEU A 115 -0.52 -2.15 5.05
CA LEU A 115 -1.90 -2.21 5.51
C LEU A 115 -2.06 -1.70 6.94
N ARG A 116 -3.16 -0.96 7.15
CA ARG A 116 -3.62 -0.52 8.45
C ARG A 116 -5.03 -1.01 8.67
N ASP A 117 -5.29 -1.54 9.85
CA ASP A 117 -6.67 -1.85 10.24
C ASP A 117 -7.42 -0.53 10.41
N LEU A 118 -8.65 -0.45 9.91
CA LEU A 118 -9.51 0.73 10.03
C LEU A 118 -10.43 0.63 11.26
N GLN A 119 -10.39 -0.50 11.98
CA GLN A 119 -11.19 -0.79 13.17
C GLN A 119 -10.42 -0.56 14.48
N LEU A 120 -9.12 -0.22 14.44
CA LEU A 120 -8.38 0.13 15.64
C LEU A 120 -8.97 1.40 16.27
N HIS A 121 -9.33 1.31 17.56
CA HIS A 121 -9.80 2.36 18.45
C HIS A 121 -8.68 2.68 19.44
#